data_AF-A0A7X1A3X9-F1
#
_entry.id   AF-A0A7X1A3X9-F1
#
_cell.length_a   1.000
_cell.length_b   1.000
_cell.length_c   1.000
_cell.angle_alpha   90.00
_cell.angle_beta   90.00
_cell.angle_gamma   90.00
#
_symmetry.space_group_name_H-M   'P 1'
#
loop_
_entity.id
_entity.type
_entity.pdbx_description
1 polymer ?
#
loop_
_entity_poly.entity_id
_entity_poly.type
_entity_poly.pdbx_seq_one_letter_code
_entity_poly.pdbx_strand_id
1 'polypeptide(L)'
;MNLNYYNTFILVAEDSSANYGEIPNTKRAKKTIGEIQFELLYRNDYKYTQEEVLFETHMRHKEIPESERAAEKEAFFAKSQACMRTSPLGKKYGWGLHFNEDGYVKLVAVESDEYQEFANQKDLTITRAMKSKR
;
A
#
# COMPACT_ATOMS: atom_id res chain seq x y z
N MET A 1 0.54 19.03 -1.78
CA MET A 1 0.86 18.27 -0.55
C MET A 1 1.47 16.97 -1.01
N ASN A 2 2.69 16.64 -0.56
CA ASN A 2 3.34 15.40 -0.96
C ASN A 2 2.70 14.23 -0.20
N LEU A 3 2.01 13.35 -0.92
CA LEU A 3 1.35 12.16 -0.35
C LEU A 3 2.35 11.02 -0.14
N ASN A 4 3.53 11.07 -0.76
CA ASN A 4 4.48 9.96 -0.75
C ASN A 4 5.27 9.92 0.56
N TYR A 5 5.60 8.70 0.94
CA TYR A 5 6.60 8.44 1.95
C TYR A 5 7.96 8.30 1.27
N TYR A 6 9.01 8.71 1.97
CA TYR A 6 10.41 8.60 1.52
C TYR A 6 11.23 8.01 2.66
N ASN A 7 12.14 7.07 2.35
CA ASN A 7 12.93 6.35 3.36
C ASN A 7 12.10 5.93 4.56
N THR A 8 10.98 5.28 4.30
CA THR A 8 10.00 4.94 5.34
C THR A 8 9.62 3.49 5.21
N PHE A 9 9.56 2.79 6.33
CA PHE A 9 8.99 1.46 6.40
C PHE A 9 7.72 1.47 7.23
N ILE A 10 6.61 1.06 6.63
CA ILE A 10 5.33 0.88 7.31
C ILE A 10 5.23 -0.59 7.72
N LEU A 11 5.40 -0.84 9.00
CA LEU A 11 5.15 -2.12 9.65
C LEU A 11 3.66 -2.50 9.59
N VAL A 12 3.38 -3.78 9.80
CA VAL A 12 2.00 -4.27 9.93
C VAL A 12 1.35 -3.66 11.16
N ALA A 13 0.01 -3.65 11.18
CA ALA A 13 -0.73 -3.14 12.32
C ALA A 13 -0.43 -3.99 13.56
N GLU A 14 -0.35 -3.35 14.73
CA GLU A 14 -0.08 -4.03 16.00
C GLU A 14 -1.16 -5.07 16.36
N ASP A 15 -2.40 -4.84 15.92
CA ASP A 15 -3.53 -5.77 16.10
C ASP A 15 -3.73 -6.72 14.91
N SER A 16 -2.81 -6.74 13.94
CA SER A 16 -2.85 -7.69 12.83
C SER A 16 -2.57 -9.10 13.33
N SER A 17 -3.47 -10.04 13.05
CA SER A 17 -3.30 -11.47 13.36
C SER A 17 -2.54 -12.24 12.28
N ALA A 18 -2.06 -11.57 11.23
CA ALA A 18 -1.36 -12.21 10.13
C ALA A 18 0.12 -12.46 10.50
N ASN A 19 0.52 -13.73 10.44
CA ASN A 19 1.89 -14.17 10.72
C ASN A 19 2.71 -14.38 9.43
N TYR A 20 2.08 -14.22 8.27
CA TYR A 20 2.70 -14.27 6.96
C TYR A 20 1.99 -13.34 5.98
N GLY A 21 2.62 -13.02 4.85
CA GLY A 21 2.06 -12.25 3.75
C GLY A 21 0.95 -13.03 3.06
N GLU A 22 -0.28 -12.80 3.47
CA GLU A 22 -1.45 -13.46 2.89
C GLU A 22 -1.85 -12.76 1.59
N ILE A 23 -1.99 -13.53 0.51
CA ILE A 23 -2.47 -13.00 -0.77
C ILE A 23 -3.97 -12.70 -0.61
N PRO A 24 -4.41 -11.44 -0.77
CA PRO A 24 -5.82 -11.12 -0.75
C PRO A 24 -6.50 -11.85 -1.91
N ASN A 25 -7.40 -12.78 -1.58
CA ASN A 25 -8.18 -13.50 -2.57
C ASN A 25 -9.63 -13.56 -2.10
N THR A 26 -10.43 -12.62 -2.57
CA THR A 26 -11.86 -12.66 -2.38
C THR A 26 -12.48 -13.31 -3.62
N LYS A 27 -13.28 -14.35 -3.42
CA LYS A 27 -14.07 -14.99 -4.50
C LYS A 27 -15.20 -14.09 -5.03
N ARG A 28 -15.06 -12.76 -4.90
CA ARG A 28 -16.09 -11.77 -5.22
C ARG A 28 -15.95 -11.34 -6.67
N ALA A 29 -17.06 -10.95 -7.28
CA ALA A 29 -17.08 -10.42 -8.63
C ALA A 29 -16.27 -9.11 -8.76
N LYS A 30 -16.27 -8.28 -7.71
CA LYS A 30 -15.55 -7.01 -7.66
C LYS A 30 -14.36 -7.08 -6.72
N LYS A 31 -13.18 -6.74 -7.24
CA LYS A 31 -11.94 -6.68 -6.46
C LYS A 31 -12.01 -5.59 -5.39
N THR A 32 -11.54 -5.93 -4.20
CA THR A 32 -11.37 -5.00 -3.08
C THR A 32 -10.13 -4.12 -3.27
N ILE A 33 -10.08 -3.01 -2.53
CA ILE A 33 -8.91 -2.10 -2.49
C ILE A 33 -7.63 -2.88 -2.16
N GLY A 34 -7.67 -3.79 -1.18
CA GLY A 34 -6.51 -4.59 -0.80
C GLY A 34 -6.02 -5.52 -1.91
N GLU A 35 -6.93 -6.16 -2.65
CA GLU A 35 -6.58 -7.02 -3.80
C GLU A 35 -5.91 -6.22 -4.91
N ILE A 36 -6.48 -5.06 -5.26
CA ILE A 36 -5.92 -4.23 -6.32
C ILE A 36 -4.53 -3.70 -5.94
N GLN A 37 -4.37 -3.22 -4.69
CA GLN A 37 -3.07 -2.78 -4.20
C GLN A 37 -2.04 -3.92 -4.19
N PHE A 38 -2.45 -5.13 -3.79
CA PHE A 38 -1.60 -6.30 -3.83
C PHE A 38 -1.15 -6.61 -5.27
N GLU A 39 -2.08 -6.67 -6.22
CA GLU A 39 -1.74 -6.95 -7.62
C GLU A 39 -0.83 -5.90 -8.26
N LEU A 40 -0.98 -4.63 -7.87
CA LEU A 40 -0.13 -3.54 -8.34
C LEU A 40 1.30 -3.68 -7.82
N LEU A 41 1.48 -4.10 -6.56
CA LEU A 41 2.77 -4.05 -5.87
C LEU A 41 3.49 -5.40 -5.82
N TYR A 42 2.76 -6.50 -5.81
CA TYR A 42 3.33 -7.83 -5.79
C TYR A 42 4.16 -8.05 -7.06
N ARG A 43 5.46 -8.37 -6.88
CA ARG A 43 6.46 -8.51 -7.95
C ARG A 43 6.70 -7.24 -8.79
N ASN A 44 6.31 -6.08 -8.28
CA ASN A 44 6.54 -4.77 -8.90
C ASN A 44 7.29 -3.86 -7.93
N ASP A 45 8.37 -4.39 -7.36
CA ASP A 45 9.19 -3.71 -6.36
C ASP A 45 9.71 -2.38 -6.89
N TYR A 46 9.45 -1.30 -6.14
CA TYR A 46 9.86 0.07 -6.47
C TYR A 46 9.41 0.57 -7.85
N LYS A 47 8.30 0.04 -8.36
CA LYS A 47 7.75 0.48 -9.66
C LYS A 47 6.74 1.61 -9.52
N TYR A 48 5.98 1.61 -8.43
CA TYR A 48 4.89 2.55 -8.21
C TYR A 48 5.16 3.40 -6.98
N THR A 49 4.78 4.67 -7.05
CA THR A 49 4.72 5.56 -5.89
C THR A 49 3.41 5.38 -5.12
N GLN A 50 3.30 5.91 -3.89
CA GLN A 50 2.02 5.87 -3.15
C GLN A 50 0.89 6.51 -3.97
N GLU A 51 1.13 7.65 -4.58
CA GLU A 51 0.14 8.37 -5.38
C GLU A 51 -0.38 7.51 -6.55
N GLU A 52 0.52 6.84 -7.27
CA GLU A 52 0.14 5.95 -8.37
C GLU A 52 -0.64 4.74 -7.87
N VAL A 53 -0.22 4.12 -6.77
CA VAL A 53 -0.95 2.98 -6.17
C VAL A 53 -2.37 3.41 -5.79
N LEU A 54 -2.53 4.55 -5.12
CA LEU A 54 -3.83 5.06 -4.69
C LEU A 54 -4.71 5.38 -5.89
N PHE A 55 -4.16 6.05 -6.91
CA PHE A 55 -4.89 6.44 -8.10
C PHE A 55 -5.29 5.25 -8.97
N GLU A 56 -4.37 4.32 -9.26
CA GLU A 56 -4.67 3.09 -10.01
C GLU A 56 -5.67 2.21 -9.26
N THR A 57 -5.57 2.16 -7.92
CA THR A 57 -6.56 1.46 -7.10
C THR A 57 -7.94 2.08 -7.25
N HIS A 58 -8.04 3.41 -7.22
CA HIS A 58 -9.30 4.12 -7.40
C HIS A 58 -9.92 3.89 -8.78
N MET A 59 -9.12 4.04 -9.85
CA MET A 59 -9.55 3.80 -11.24
C MET A 59 -10.11 2.39 -11.41
N ARG A 60 -9.37 1.37 -10.97
CA ARG A 60 -9.77 -0.05 -11.07
C ARG A 60 -10.93 -0.40 -10.16
N HIS A 61 -10.98 0.17 -8.95
CA HIS A 61 -12.06 -0.09 -8.01
C HIS A 61 -13.37 0.59 -8.43
N LYS A 62 -13.31 1.74 -9.08
CA LYS A 62 -14.50 2.42 -9.61
C LYS A 62 -14.83 2.05 -11.06
N GLU A 63 -13.98 1.25 -11.71
CA GLU A 63 -14.15 0.83 -13.11
C GLU A 63 -14.24 2.02 -14.08
N ILE A 64 -13.43 3.05 -13.80
CA ILE A 64 -13.41 4.29 -14.58
C ILE A 64 -12.68 4.04 -15.91
N PRO A 65 -13.25 4.45 -17.05
CA PRO A 65 -12.62 4.28 -18.35
C PRO A 65 -11.35 5.13 -18.48
N GLU A 66 -10.36 4.63 -19.22
CA GLU A 66 -9.09 5.34 -19.41
C GLU A 66 -9.26 6.71 -20.10
N SER A 67 -10.32 6.90 -20.89
CA SER A 67 -10.65 8.18 -21.51
C SER A 67 -10.90 9.30 -20.49
N GLU A 68 -11.36 8.97 -19.28
CA GLU A 68 -11.63 9.93 -18.21
C GLU A 68 -10.45 10.05 -17.22
N ARG A 69 -9.36 9.31 -17.44
CA ARG A 69 -8.21 9.25 -16.52
C ARG A 69 -7.64 10.62 -16.19
N ALA A 70 -7.49 11.50 -17.16
CA ALA A 70 -6.90 12.82 -16.94
C ALA A 70 -7.77 13.69 -16.00
N ALA A 71 -9.07 13.78 -16.30
CA ALA A 71 -10.01 14.53 -15.49
C ALA A 71 -10.18 13.93 -14.08
N GLU A 72 -10.26 12.60 -13.99
CA GLU A 72 -10.36 11.93 -12.70
C GLU A 72 -9.09 12.08 -11.87
N LYS A 73 -7.90 12.08 -12.51
CA LYS A 73 -6.62 12.33 -11.84
C LYS A 73 -6.63 13.67 -11.11
N GLU A 74 -7.02 14.74 -11.82
CA GLU A 74 -7.12 16.06 -11.22
C GLU A 74 -8.14 16.10 -10.07
N ALA A 75 -9.33 15.52 -10.28
CA ALA A 75 -10.38 15.45 -9.26
C ALA A 75 -9.98 14.61 -8.03
N PHE A 76 -9.19 13.55 -8.24
CA PHE A 76 -8.68 12.66 -7.20
C PHE A 76 -7.64 13.39 -6.35
N PHE A 77 -6.62 13.99 -6.98
CA PHE A 77 -5.56 14.70 -6.25
C PHE A 77 -6.01 16.05 -5.68
N ALA A 78 -7.13 16.62 -6.14
CA ALA A 78 -7.75 17.78 -5.52
C ALA A 78 -8.36 17.50 -4.13
N LYS A 79 -8.64 16.24 -3.81
CA LYS A 79 -9.20 15.81 -2.51
C LYS A 79 -8.11 15.18 -1.64
N SER A 80 -8.20 15.34 -0.33
CA SER A 80 -7.32 14.65 0.61
C SER A 80 -7.53 13.14 0.53
N GLN A 81 -6.46 12.41 0.22
CA GLN A 81 -6.50 10.96 0.04
C GLN A 81 -6.12 10.21 1.32
N ALA A 82 -6.59 8.98 1.41
CA ALA A 82 -6.22 8.06 2.47
C ALA A 82 -4.72 7.74 2.38
N CYS A 83 -4.06 7.71 3.54
CA CYS A 83 -2.67 7.34 3.67
C CYS A 83 -2.48 5.82 3.51
N MET A 84 -1.35 5.37 2.94
CA MET A 84 -1.01 3.94 2.82
C MET A 84 -0.95 3.19 4.16
N ARG A 85 -0.78 3.88 5.29
CA ARG A 85 -0.94 3.30 6.64
C ARG A 85 -2.34 2.73 6.90
N THR A 86 -3.35 3.15 6.14
CA THR A 86 -4.71 2.61 6.21
C THR A 86 -4.96 1.43 5.28
N SER A 87 -3.96 1.05 4.47
CA SER A 87 -4.08 -0.04 3.50
C SER A 87 -4.48 -1.35 4.19
N PRO A 88 -5.45 -2.10 3.64
CA PRO A 88 -5.77 -3.45 4.13
C PRO A 88 -4.55 -4.39 4.17
N LEU A 89 -3.53 -4.15 3.33
CA LEU A 89 -2.33 -4.97 3.24
C LEU A 89 -1.57 -5.05 4.57
N GLY A 90 -1.26 -3.89 5.15
CA GLY A 90 -0.60 -3.83 6.46
C GLY A 90 -1.54 -4.10 7.63
N LYS A 91 -2.85 -3.90 7.45
CA LYS A 91 -3.85 -4.05 8.52
C LYS A 91 -4.31 -5.47 8.78
N LYS A 92 -4.41 -6.28 7.72
CA LYS A 92 -5.05 -7.60 7.76
C LYS A 92 -4.21 -8.70 7.12
N TYR A 93 -3.45 -8.37 6.08
CA TYR A 93 -2.83 -9.38 5.22
C TYR A 93 -1.34 -9.60 5.50
N GLY A 94 -0.77 -8.99 6.55
CA GLY A 94 0.61 -9.29 6.95
C GLY A 94 1.68 -8.72 6.03
N TRP A 95 1.40 -7.63 5.32
CA TRP A 95 2.38 -7.00 4.42
C TRP A 95 2.88 -5.66 4.95
N GLY A 96 4.19 -5.54 5.11
CA GLY A 96 4.88 -4.27 5.27
C GLY A 96 5.01 -3.53 3.94
N LEU A 97 5.12 -2.20 4.01
CA LEU A 97 5.33 -1.33 2.86
C LEU A 97 6.64 -0.56 3.04
N HIS A 98 7.61 -0.82 2.17
CA HIS A 98 8.89 -0.12 2.17
C HIS A 98 8.90 0.95 1.08
N PHE A 99 9.27 2.18 1.45
CA PHE A 99 9.39 3.33 0.57
C PHE A 99 10.86 3.76 0.50
N ASN A 100 11.43 3.78 -0.71
CA ASN A 100 12.81 4.20 -0.94
C ASN A 100 12.98 5.73 -0.93
N GLU A 101 14.20 6.22 -1.21
CA GLU A 101 14.51 7.65 -1.31
C GLU A 101 13.70 8.39 -2.37
N ASP A 102 13.34 7.71 -3.46
CA ASP A 102 12.56 8.26 -4.55
C ASP A 102 11.03 8.19 -4.31
N GLY A 103 10.59 7.51 -3.24
CA GLY A 103 9.20 7.37 -2.84
C GLY A 103 8.42 6.25 -3.54
N TYR A 104 9.13 5.34 -4.22
CA TYR A 104 8.55 4.12 -4.74
C TYR A 104 8.38 3.08 -3.65
N VAL A 105 7.32 2.29 -3.76
CA VAL A 105 6.92 1.31 -2.75
C VAL A 105 7.24 -0.13 -3.17
N LYS A 106 7.65 -0.92 -2.19
CA LYS A 106 7.83 -2.37 -2.26
C LYS A 106 6.98 -3.05 -1.17
N LEU A 107 6.37 -4.19 -1.50
CA LEU A 107 5.72 -5.05 -0.51
C LEU A 107 6.74 -5.99 0.13
N VAL A 108 6.69 -6.09 1.45
CA VAL A 108 7.56 -6.98 2.22
C VAL A 108 6.70 -7.84 3.14
N ALA A 109 6.77 -9.15 2.99
CA ALA A 109 5.97 -10.08 3.80
C ALA A 109 6.50 -10.12 5.24
N VAL A 110 5.62 -10.15 6.25
CA VAL A 110 6.00 -10.07 7.68
C VAL A 110 6.90 -11.21 8.14
N GLU A 111 6.83 -12.37 7.48
CA GLU A 111 7.62 -13.57 7.77
C GLU A 111 9.04 -13.54 7.18
N SER A 112 9.31 -12.64 6.24
CA SER A 112 10.59 -12.59 5.53
C SER A 112 11.70 -11.97 6.38
N ASP A 113 12.94 -12.43 6.23
CA ASP A 113 14.11 -11.81 6.88
C ASP A 113 14.25 -10.32 6.50
N GLU A 114 13.96 -9.99 5.24
CA GLU A 114 13.97 -8.61 4.73
C GLU A 114 13.05 -7.67 5.55
N TYR A 115 11.94 -8.19 6.07
CA TYR A 115 11.05 -7.42 6.93
C TYR A 115 11.74 -7.01 8.23
N GLN A 116 12.47 -7.94 8.84
CA GLN A 116 13.21 -7.70 10.08
C GLN A 116 14.39 -6.76 9.83
N GLU A 117 15.07 -6.88 8.69
CA GLU A 117 16.13 -5.95 8.29
C GLU A 117 15.60 -4.52 8.19
N PHE A 118 14.52 -4.30 7.42
CA PHE A 118 13.91 -2.98 7.31
C PHE A 118 13.35 -2.47 8.63
N ALA A 119 12.76 -3.33 9.46
CA ALA A 119 12.22 -2.94 10.76
C ALA A 119 13.30 -2.46 11.76
N ASN A 120 14.54 -2.94 11.62
CA ASN A 120 15.67 -2.58 12.48
C ASN A 120 16.63 -1.56 11.84
N GLN A 121 16.41 -1.19 10.58
CA GLN A 121 17.26 -0.25 9.86
C GLN A 121 17.09 1.18 10.41
N LYS A 122 18.21 1.80 10.82
CA LYS A 122 18.21 3.14 11.44
C LYS A 122 18.03 4.27 10.45
N ASP A 123 18.42 4.06 9.20
CA ASP A 123 18.26 5.02 8.10
C ASP A 123 16.81 5.15 7.63
N LEU A 124 15.94 4.23 8.03
CA LEU A 124 14.53 4.25 7.66
C LEU A 124 13.66 4.82 8.78
N THR A 125 12.72 5.66 8.39
CA THR A 125 11.62 6.10 9.26
C THR A 125 10.65 4.94 9.45
N ILE A 126 10.66 4.32 10.63
CA ILE A 126 9.78 3.21 10.93
C ILE A 126 8.44 3.72 11.46
N THR A 127 7.35 3.35 10.79
CA THR A 127 5.98 3.62 11.23
C THR A 127 5.14 2.36 11.19
N ARG A 128 3.93 2.39 11.76
CA ARG A 128 3.00 1.24 11.78
C ARG A 128 1.75 1.54 11.00
N ALA A 129 1.21 0.54 10.32
CA ALA A 129 -0.13 0.58 9.78
C ALA A 129 -1.14 0.86 10.90
N MET A 130 -2.24 1.54 10.56
CA MET A 130 -3.27 1.90 11.52
C MET A 130 -4.00 0.66 12.01
N LYS A 131 -4.50 0.68 13.25
CA LYS A 131 -5.23 -0.44 13.83
C LYS A 131 -6.50 -0.78 13.02
N SER A 132 -6.80 -2.07 12.93
CA SER A 132 -8.03 -2.57 12.28
C SER A 132 -9.27 -2.25 13.09
N LYS A 133 -9.17 -2.36 14.41
CA LYS A 133 -10.19 -1.93 15.35
C LYS A 133 -9.88 -0.51 15.86
N ARG A 134 -10.88 0.38 15.81
CA ARG A 134 -10.80 1.71 16.43
C ARG A 134 -10.98 1.61 17.94
#